data_AF-A0A2V6QL11-F1
#
_entry.id   AF-A0A2V6QL11-F1
#
_cell.length_a   1.000
_cell.length_b   1.000
_cell.length_c   1.000
_cell.angle_alpha   90.00
_cell.angle_beta   90.00
_cell.angle_gamma   90.00
#
_symmetry.space_group_name_H-M   'P 1'
#
loop_
_entity.id
_entity.type
_entity.pdbx_description
1 polymer ?
#
loop_
_entity_poly.entity_id
_entity_poly.type
_entity_poly.pdbx_seq_one_letter_code
_entity_poly.pdbx_strand_id
1 'polypeptide(L)' 'MLTSYEFTYRGRALSFVQQTIAEWCAAHGCALDVTSLLQGARFRVSGREEAVRDAMQAVRVWIRPAA' A
#
# COMPACT_ATOMS: atom_id res chain seq x y z
N MET A 1 -1.93 19.18 0.82
CA MET A 1 -3.30 18.67 1.09
C MET A 1 -3.18 17.25 1.62
N LEU A 2 -4.05 16.82 2.54
CA LEU A 2 -4.15 15.41 2.93
C LEU A 2 -4.96 14.68 1.89
N THR A 3 -4.49 13.51 1.45
CA THR A 3 -5.16 12.67 0.47
C THR A 3 -5.10 11.20 0.91
N SER A 4 -5.92 10.37 0.29
CA SER A 4 -5.86 8.93 0.48
C SER A 4 -5.99 8.21 -0.85
N TYR A 5 -5.23 7.13 -1.00
CA TYR A 5 -5.32 6.21 -2.12
C TYR A 5 -5.72 4.82 -1.63
N GLU A 6 -6.64 4.18 -2.34
CA GLU A 6 -7.14 2.85 -2.01
C GLU A 6 -6.93 1.90 -3.19
N PHE A 7 -6.49 0.67 -2.89
CA PHE A 7 -6.42 -0.40 -3.86
C PHE A 7 -6.71 -1.77 -3.23
N THR A 8 -7.12 -2.72 -4.05
CA THR A 8 -7.32 -4.11 -3.65
C THR A 8 -6.20 -4.98 -4.18
N TYR A 9 -5.64 -5.83 -3.33
CA TYR A 9 -4.65 -6.82 -3.69
C TYR A 9 -5.19 -8.22 -3.44
N ARG A 10 -5.12 -9.07 -4.47
CA ARG A 10 -5.53 -10.49 -4.40
C ARG A 10 -4.39 -11.45 -4.77
N GLY A 11 -3.16 -10.96 -4.81
CA GLY A 11 -1.98 -11.76 -5.17
C GLY A 11 -1.47 -12.63 -4.01
N ARG A 12 -0.46 -13.44 -4.30
CA ARG A 12 0.29 -14.20 -3.29
C ARG A 12 1.11 -13.26 -2.41
N ALA A 13 1.59 -13.72 -1.25
CA ALA A 13 2.44 -12.90 -0.35
C ALA A 13 1.78 -11.62 0.20
N LEU A 14 0.47 -11.69 0.51
CA LEU A 14 -0.27 -10.57 1.11
C LEU A 14 0.37 -10.01 2.39
N SER A 15 0.88 -10.87 3.27
CA SER A 15 1.57 -10.44 4.48
C SER A 15 2.85 -9.65 4.19
N PHE A 16 3.61 -10.05 3.16
CA PHE A 16 4.79 -9.32 2.71
C PHE A 16 4.40 -7.94 2.16
N VAL A 17 3.41 -7.88 1.25
CA VAL A 17 2.93 -6.61 0.70
C VAL A 17 2.44 -5.67 1.80
N GLN A 18 1.66 -6.18 2.75
CA GLN A 18 1.21 -5.40 3.90
C GLN A 18 2.37 -4.84 4.72
N GLN A 19 3.34 -5.69 5.08
CA GLN A 19 4.50 -5.28 5.87
C GLN A 19 5.34 -4.23 5.14
N THR A 20 5.63 -4.44 3.86
CA THR A 20 6.41 -3.49 3.06
C THR A 20 5.76 -2.12 2.97
N ILE A 21 4.44 -2.06 2.77
CA ILE A 21 3.72 -0.77 2.72
C ILE A 21 3.72 -0.10 4.10
N ALA A 22 3.53 -0.87 5.17
CA ALA A 22 3.52 -0.34 6.54
C ALA A 22 4.87 0.28 6.93
N GLU A 23 5.96 -0.44 6.68
CA GLU A 23 7.33 0.02 6.94
C GLU A 23 7.67 1.27 6.11
N TRP A 24 7.30 1.27 4.83
CA TRP A 24 7.52 2.43 3.97
C TRP A 24 6.75 3.66 4.48
N CYS A 25 5.48 3.47 4.86
CA CYS A 25 4.66 4.56 5.38
C CYS A 25 5.17 5.13 6.69
N ALA A 26 5.67 4.29 7.59
CA ALA A 26 6.30 4.73 8.83
C ALA A 26 7.52 5.63 8.57
N ALA A 27 8.31 5.35 7.53
CA ALA A 27 9.47 6.15 7.16
C ALA A 27 9.12 7.48 6.44
N HIS A 28 7.98 7.54 5.73
CA HIS A 28 7.64 8.67 4.85
C HIS A 28 6.46 9.52 5.34
N GLY A 29 5.91 9.20 6.51
CA GLY A 29 4.81 9.97 7.11
C GLY A 29 3.48 9.77 6.40
N CYS A 30 3.16 8.52 6.04
CA CYS A 30 1.80 8.10 5.71
C CYS A 30 1.28 7.07 6.71
N ALA A 31 -0.03 6.86 6.70
CA ALA A 31 -0.73 5.82 7.45
C ALA A 31 -1.24 4.75 6.48
N LEU A 32 -1.26 3.50 6.96
CA LEU A 32 -1.81 2.35 6.24
C LEU A 32 -2.98 1.76 7.02
N ASP A 33 -4.15 1.72 6.41
CA ASP A 33 -5.28 0.92 6.86
C ASP A 33 -5.42 -0.32 5.98
N VAL A 34 -5.67 -1.48 6.61
CA VAL A 34 -5.84 -2.76 5.91
C VAL A 34 -7.18 -3.36 6.30
N THR A 35 -7.99 -3.69 5.29
CA THR A 35 -9.24 -4.44 5.46
C THR A 35 -9.11 -5.79 4.80
N SER A 36 -9.15 -6.86 5.59
CA SER A 36 -9.19 -8.23 5.08
C SER A 36 -10.48 -8.46 4.28
N LEU A 37 -10.36 -9.11 3.11
CA LEU A 37 -11.48 -9.49 2.26
C LEU A 37 -11.59 -11.02 2.20
N LEU A 38 -12.72 -11.53 1.71
CA LEU A 38 -12.88 -12.97 1.43
C LEU A 38 -11.77 -13.51 0.51
N GLN A 39 -11.31 -12.67 -0.43
CA GLN A 39 -10.14 -12.95 -1.26
C GLN A 39 -9.23 -11.72 -1.26
N GLY A 40 -8.11 -11.82 -0.53
CA GLY A 40 -7.09 -10.79 -0.46
C GLY A 40 -7.36 -9.71 0.60
N ALA A 41 -6.89 -8.49 0.34
CA ALA A 41 -7.07 -7.34 1.21
C ALA A 41 -7.27 -6.04 0.42
N ARG A 42 -7.96 -5.10 1.03
CA ARG A 42 -8.03 -3.70 0.62
C ARG A 42 -7.04 -2.92 1.46
N PHE A 43 -6.18 -2.14 0.79
CA PHE A 43 -5.19 -1.27 1.39
C PHE A 43 -5.59 0.18 1.14
N ARG A 44 -5.58 1.00 2.18
CA ARG A 44 -5.75 2.44 2.09
C ARG A 44 -4.53 3.14 2.66
N VAL A 45 -3.85 3.92 1.83
CA VAL A 45 -2.70 4.75 2.20
C VAL A 45 -3.17 6.19 2.32
N SER A 46 -2.96 6.82 3.47
CA SER A 46 -3.41 8.19 3.73
C SER A 46 -2.25 9.06 4.22
N GLY A 47 -2.15 10.30 3.76
CA GLY A 47 -1.05 11.19 4.14
C GLY A 47 -0.97 12.46 3.30
N ARG A 48 0.19 13.12 3.33
CA ARG A 48 0.49 14.22 2.41
C ARG A 48 0.49 13.71 0.97
N GLU A 49 0.02 14.53 0.03
CA GLU A 49 -0.11 14.14 -1.38
C GLU A 49 1.16 13.54 -1.98
N GLU A 50 2.32 14.14 -1.71
CA GLU A 50 3.63 13.65 -2.15
C GLU A 50 3.91 12.24 -1.60
N ALA A 51 3.75 12.04 -0.29
CA ALA A 51 3.95 10.74 0.35
C ALA A 51 3.01 9.65 -0.19
N VAL A 52 1.73 9.99 -0.46
CA VAL A 52 0.77 9.04 -1.04
C VAL A 52 1.14 8.71 -2.49
N ARG A 53 1.57 9.71 -3.27
CA ARG A 53 2.00 9.52 -4.66
C ARG A 53 3.24 8.62 -4.74
N ASP A 54 4.21 8.84 -3.87
CA ASP A 54 5.44 8.04 -3.81
C ASP A 54 5.15 6.61 -3.33
N ALA A 55 4.28 6.45 -2.33
CA ALA A 55 3.81 5.13 -1.87
C ALA A 55 3.19 4.34 -3.03
N MET A 56 2.36 4.98 -3.85
CA MET A 56 1.75 4.33 -5.02
C MET A 56 2.77 3.87 -6.05
N GLN A 57 3.80 4.68 -6.32
CA GLN A 57 4.85 4.31 -7.26
C GLN A 57 5.62 3.09 -6.73
N ALA A 58 5.96 3.08 -5.45
CA ALA A 58 6.65 1.97 -4.80
C ALA A 58 5.81 0.68 -4.81
N VAL A 59 4.52 0.78 -4.46
CA VAL A 59 3.56 -0.34 -4.50
C VAL A 59 3.50 -0.98 -5.89
N ARG A 60 3.49 -0.18 -6.96
CA ARG A 60 3.51 -0.70 -8.34
C ARG A 60 4.77 -1.51 -8.65
N VAL A 61 5.91 -1.15 -8.07
CA VAL A 61 7.17 -1.90 -8.24
C VAL A 61 7.12 -3.22 -7.47
N TRP A 62 6.62 -3.21 -6.23
CA TRP A 62 6.54 -4.41 -5.39
C TRP A 62 5.52 -5.44 -5.88
N ILE A 63 4.44 -4.97 -6.52
CA ILE A 63 3.34 -5.82 -7.02
C ILE A 63 3.60 -6.32 -8.45
N ARG A 64 4.63 -5.83 -9.15
CA ARG A 64 4.94 -6.35 -10.50
C ARG A 64 5.14 -7.87 -10.43
N PRO A 65 4.45 -8.65 -11.28
CA PRO A 65 4.73 -10.06 -11.38
C PRO A 65 6.19 -10.20 -11.82
N ALA A 66 6.97 -11.04 -11.13
CA ALA A 66 8.17 -11.59 -11.73
C ALA A 66 7.73 -12.23 -13.05
N ALA A 67 8.22 -11.67 -14.16
CA ALA A 67 7.89 -12.10 -15.51
C ALA A 67 8.31 -13.56 -15.74
#